data_AF-A0A4P9ZMU6-F1
#
_entry.id   AF-A0A4P9ZMU6-F1
#
_cell.length_a   1.000
_cell.length_b   1.000
_cell.length_c   1.000
_cell.angle_alpha   90.00
_cell.angle_beta   90.00
_cell.angle_gamma   90.00
#
_symmetry.space_group_name_H-M   'P 1'
#
loop_
_entity.id
_entity.type
_entity.pdbx_description
1 polymer ?
#
loop_
_entity_poly.entity_id
_entity_poly.type
_entity_poly.pdbx_seq_one_letter_code
_entity_poly.pdbx_strand_id
1 'polypeptide(L)'
;TSVFQDITRRWSCLVIDEGHRLKNDANKLFVQLRKIPTQHTVLLTGTPLQNNVQELFTLMSFIDPTEFGDIETLSARYASLQGDQIPELHGLIKPYILRRTKTEVLRDTVPSKHEVIVPITMTTIQKELYRSTLSKNFTLLNSITHQIAALRSKGDAKDGASASKSSTVAPTSRVGLLNILMTLRQLLNHPYILPGVEPPLDDPEQQLRELIDASGKLRLLHTMLTVMRERGHRVLIFSQMKRVLDVLDDYMVAEAIPFLRL
;
A
#
# COMPACT_ATOMS: atom_id res chain seq x y z
N THR A 1 2.30 -32.66 -21.70
CA THR A 1 1.22 -32.35 -22.65
C THR A 1 0.31 -31.34 -21.98
N SER A 2 0.33 -30.09 -22.46
CA SER A 2 -0.32 -28.94 -21.80
C SER A 2 -1.84 -29.06 -21.90
N VAL A 3 -2.53 -29.07 -20.76
CA VAL A 3 -4.00 -29.17 -20.64
C VAL A 3 -4.73 -28.00 -21.36
N PHE A 4 -4.01 -26.96 -21.78
CA PHE A 4 -4.57 -25.71 -22.29
C PHE A 4 -4.33 -25.46 -23.78
N GLN A 5 -3.83 -26.43 -24.55
CA GLN A 5 -3.40 -26.16 -25.92
C GLN A 5 -4.52 -25.94 -26.96
N ASP A 6 -5.78 -26.27 -26.65
CA ASP A 6 -6.91 -25.96 -27.55
C ASP A 6 -8.21 -25.71 -26.77
N ILE A 7 -8.31 -24.54 -26.13
CA ILE A 7 -9.62 -24.03 -25.71
C ILE A 7 -10.29 -23.39 -26.94
N THR A 8 -10.80 -24.23 -27.83
CA THR A 8 -11.81 -23.85 -28.84
C THR A 8 -13.20 -23.63 -28.22
N ARG A 9 -13.30 -23.74 -26.87
CA ARG A 9 -14.55 -23.56 -26.13
C ARG A 9 -14.74 -22.09 -25.75
N ARG A 10 -15.84 -21.51 -26.25
CA ARG A 10 -16.35 -20.21 -25.83
C ARG A 10 -16.75 -20.29 -24.35
N TRP A 11 -16.18 -19.45 -23.50
CA TRP A 11 -16.57 -19.39 -22.09
C TRP A 11 -17.89 -18.63 -21.97
N SER A 12 -18.87 -19.15 -21.24
CA SER A 12 -20.12 -18.42 -21.01
C SER A 12 -19.91 -17.26 -20.03
N CYS A 13 -19.14 -17.47 -18.98
CA CYS A 13 -18.90 -16.47 -17.94
C CYS A 13 -17.43 -16.48 -17.48
N LEU A 14 -16.87 -15.30 -17.27
CA LEU A 14 -15.58 -15.07 -16.63
C LEU A 14 -15.78 -14.38 -15.29
N VAL A 15 -15.49 -15.08 -14.19
CA VAL A 15 -15.55 -14.52 -12.84
C VAL A 15 -14.13 -14.29 -12.35
N ILE A 16 -13.83 -13.05 -11.98
CA ILE A 16 -12.50 -12.64 -11.52
C ILE A 16 -12.62 -12.13 -10.09
N ASP A 17 -12.02 -12.87 -9.17
CA ASP A 17 -11.87 -12.41 -7.79
C ASP A 17 -10.68 -11.47 -7.64
N GLU A 18 -10.77 -10.56 -6.68
CA GLU A 18 -9.82 -9.47 -6.47
C GLU A 18 -9.56 -8.64 -7.73
N GLY A 19 -10.65 -8.20 -8.38
CA GLY A 19 -10.65 -7.45 -9.63
C GLY A 19 -9.79 -6.18 -9.61
N HIS A 20 -9.43 -5.66 -8.43
CA HIS A 20 -8.46 -4.57 -8.28
C HIS A 20 -7.07 -4.88 -8.90
N ARG A 21 -6.76 -6.16 -9.19
CA ARG A 21 -5.58 -6.59 -9.96
C ARG A 21 -5.57 -6.10 -11.42
N LEU A 22 -6.72 -5.71 -11.96
CA LEU A 22 -6.93 -5.26 -13.34
C LEU A 22 -6.93 -3.73 -13.51
N LYS A 23 -6.47 -2.99 -12.49
CA LYS A 23 -6.45 -1.52 -12.47
C LYS A 23 -5.56 -0.83 -13.52
N ASN A 24 -4.79 -1.60 -14.29
CA ASN A 24 -3.89 -1.10 -15.32
C ASN A 24 -4.07 -1.95 -16.58
N ASP A 25 -4.51 -1.31 -17.66
CA ASP A 25 -4.78 -1.90 -18.97
C ASP A 25 -3.51 -2.43 -19.67
N ALA A 26 -2.35 -1.83 -19.38
CA ALA A 26 -1.05 -2.28 -19.86
C ALA A 26 -0.54 -3.54 -19.14
N ASN A 27 -1.20 -3.98 -18.06
CA ASN A 27 -0.79 -5.20 -17.35
C ASN A 27 -1.00 -6.43 -18.26
N LYS A 28 0.00 -7.33 -18.29
CA LYS A 28 -0.08 -8.59 -19.02
C LYS A 28 -1.33 -9.38 -18.65
N LEU A 29 -1.72 -9.39 -17.37
CA LEU A 29 -2.94 -10.08 -16.93
C LEU A 29 -4.19 -9.53 -17.62
N PHE A 30 -4.34 -8.20 -17.68
CA PHE A 30 -5.47 -7.54 -18.33
C PHE A 30 -5.52 -7.90 -19.82
N VAL A 31 -4.41 -7.77 -20.52
CA VAL A 31 -4.31 -8.05 -21.96
C VAL A 31 -4.61 -9.52 -22.28
N GLN A 32 -4.14 -10.47 -21.45
CA GLN A 32 -4.39 -11.88 -21.71
C GLN A 32 -5.84 -12.29 -21.38
N LEU A 33 -6.41 -11.77 -20.29
CA LEU A 33 -7.81 -12.08 -19.95
C LEU A 33 -8.79 -11.52 -20.97
N ARG A 34 -8.51 -10.34 -21.55
CA ARG A 34 -9.33 -9.74 -22.61
C ARG A 34 -9.37 -10.56 -23.91
N LYS A 35 -8.38 -11.43 -24.15
CA LYS A 35 -8.36 -12.33 -25.31
C LYS A 35 -9.28 -13.53 -25.14
N ILE A 36 -9.75 -13.82 -23.93
CA ILE A 36 -10.61 -14.96 -23.65
C ILE A 36 -12.03 -14.58 -24.10
N PRO A 37 -12.60 -15.25 -25.12
CA PRO A 37 -13.94 -14.92 -25.59
C PRO A 37 -14.98 -15.37 -24.56
N THR A 38 -15.67 -14.40 -23.96
CA THR A 38 -16.71 -14.63 -22.94
C THR A 38 -18.05 -14.00 -23.34
N GLN A 39 -19.18 -14.54 -22.86
CA GLN A 39 -20.50 -13.89 -23.04
C GLN A 39 -20.81 -12.93 -21.88
N HIS A 40 -20.33 -13.24 -20.69
CA HIS A 40 -20.55 -12.44 -19.49
C HIS A 40 -19.26 -12.36 -18.65
N THR A 41 -19.04 -11.23 -17.99
CA THR A 41 -17.86 -10.99 -17.17
C THR A 41 -18.30 -10.40 -15.83
N VAL A 42 -17.84 -11.01 -14.73
CA VAL A 42 -18.14 -10.58 -13.36
C VAL A 42 -16.82 -10.29 -12.64
N LEU A 43 -16.69 -9.09 -12.10
CA LEU A 43 -15.57 -8.71 -11.24
C LEU A 43 -16.04 -8.69 -9.78
N LEU A 44 -15.33 -9.41 -8.92
CA LEU A 44 -15.51 -9.36 -7.47
C LEU A 44 -14.36 -8.56 -6.88
N THR A 45 -14.67 -7.56 -6.06
CA THR A 45 -13.65 -6.75 -5.38
C THR A 45 -14.20 -6.21 -4.06
N GLY A 46 -13.42 -6.33 -2.99
CA GLY A 46 -13.73 -5.70 -1.71
C GLY A 46 -13.52 -4.18 -1.70
N THR A 47 -12.68 -3.67 -2.62
CA THR A 47 -12.31 -2.26 -2.72
C THR A 47 -12.38 -1.81 -4.19
N PRO A 48 -13.55 -1.38 -4.68
CA PRO A 48 -13.73 -1.05 -6.11
C PRO A 48 -12.94 0.19 -6.55
N LEU A 49 -12.59 1.08 -5.61
CA LEU A 49 -11.83 2.32 -5.84
C LEU A 49 -10.66 2.34 -4.87
N GLN A 50 -9.43 2.18 -5.35
CA GLN A 50 -8.23 2.22 -4.49
C GLN A 50 -7.53 3.58 -4.55
N ASN A 51 -7.28 4.16 -5.75
CA ASN A 51 -6.46 5.39 -5.81
C ASN A 51 -6.88 6.47 -6.82
N ASN A 52 -7.42 6.12 -8.00
CA ASN A 52 -7.71 7.09 -9.08
C ASN A 52 -8.97 6.71 -9.86
N VAL A 53 -9.73 7.71 -10.35
CA VAL A 53 -10.87 7.54 -11.26
C VAL A 53 -10.46 6.81 -12.55
N GLN A 54 -9.21 6.97 -12.99
CA GLN A 54 -8.69 6.20 -14.13
C GLN A 54 -8.67 4.68 -13.86
N GLU A 55 -8.37 4.24 -12.62
CA GLU A 55 -8.42 2.81 -12.27
C GLU A 55 -9.85 2.28 -12.38
N LEU A 56 -10.85 3.09 -11.97
CA LEU A 56 -12.26 2.75 -12.13
C LEU A 56 -12.62 2.58 -13.61
N PHE A 57 -12.32 3.55 -14.47
CA PHE A 57 -12.63 3.44 -15.89
C PHE A 57 -11.89 2.29 -16.58
N THR A 58 -10.68 1.96 -16.13
CA THR A 58 -9.96 0.78 -16.61
C THR A 58 -10.75 -0.50 -16.30
N LEU A 59 -11.25 -0.65 -15.06
CA LEU A 59 -12.09 -1.80 -14.68
C LEU A 59 -13.42 -1.82 -15.44
N MET A 60 -14.06 -0.66 -15.61
CA MET A 60 -15.32 -0.56 -16.35
C MET A 60 -15.14 -0.89 -17.83
N SER A 61 -14.05 -0.43 -18.46
CA SER A 61 -13.69 -0.77 -19.84
C SER A 61 -13.46 -2.27 -20.05
N PHE A 62 -13.10 -3.00 -18.98
CA PHE A 62 -12.95 -4.45 -19.02
C PHE A 62 -14.30 -5.17 -18.98
N ILE A 63 -15.29 -4.60 -18.29
CA ILE A 63 -16.65 -5.14 -18.20
C ILE A 63 -17.43 -4.81 -19.47
N ASP A 64 -17.46 -3.54 -19.86
CA ASP A 64 -18.13 -3.05 -21.05
C ASP A 64 -17.23 -2.07 -21.84
N PRO A 65 -16.50 -2.58 -22.86
CA PRO A 65 -15.68 -1.74 -23.72
C PRO A 65 -16.49 -0.80 -24.62
N THR A 66 -17.79 -1.02 -24.81
CA THR A 66 -18.61 -0.22 -25.73
C THR A 66 -19.00 1.11 -25.10
N GLU A 67 -19.36 1.10 -23.82
CA GLU A 67 -19.70 2.31 -23.06
C GLU A 67 -18.44 3.00 -22.49
N PHE A 68 -17.44 2.22 -22.03
CA PHE A 68 -16.25 2.74 -21.33
C PHE A 68 -14.95 2.64 -22.13
N GLY A 69 -15.02 2.52 -23.46
CA GLY A 69 -13.85 2.34 -24.32
C GLY A 69 -12.90 3.55 -24.37
N ASP A 70 -13.43 4.76 -24.21
CA ASP A 70 -12.64 5.99 -24.22
C ASP A 70 -12.25 6.44 -22.80
N ILE A 71 -11.24 5.76 -22.27
CA ILE A 71 -10.73 5.98 -20.91
C ILE A 71 -10.15 7.39 -20.77
N GLU A 72 -9.51 7.95 -21.80
CA GLU A 72 -8.85 9.26 -21.74
C GLU A 72 -9.88 10.38 -21.59
N THR A 73 -10.92 10.39 -22.42
CA THR A 73 -11.98 11.40 -22.35
C THR A 73 -12.75 11.31 -21.03
N LEU A 74 -13.09 10.09 -20.58
CA LEU A 74 -13.76 9.88 -19.30
C LEU A 74 -12.88 10.31 -18.12
N SER A 75 -11.60 9.96 -18.14
CA SER A 75 -10.67 10.35 -17.08
C SER A 75 -10.48 11.86 -17.02
N ALA A 76 -10.39 12.54 -18.17
CA ALA A 76 -10.29 14.00 -18.22
C ALA A 76 -11.55 14.69 -17.70
N ARG A 77 -12.74 14.17 -18.07
CA ARG A 77 -14.04 14.69 -17.63
C ARG A 77 -14.19 14.62 -16.11
N TYR A 78 -13.77 13.52 -15.50
CA TYR A 78 -13.92 13.27 -14.06
C TYR A 78 -12.61 13.46 -13.27
N ALA A 79 -11.60 14.14 -13.84
CA ALA A 79 -10.31 14.35 -13.20
C ALA A 79 -10.41 15.21 -11.92
N SER A 80 -11.32 16.18 -11.91
CA SER A 80 -11.56 17.09 -10.80
C SER A 80 -12.98 16.91 -10.29
N LEU A 81 -13.22 15.84 -9.52
CA LEU A 81 -14.52 15.48 -8.93
C LEU A 81 -15.10 16.61 -8.06
N GLN A 82 -15.80 17.56 -8.69
CA GLN A 82 -16.42 18.72 -8.04
C GLN A 82 -17.90 18.84 -8.42
N GLY A 83 -18.72 19.30 -7.47
CA GLY A 83 -20.13 19.61 -7.69
C GLY A 83 -20.94 18.44 -8.25
N ASP A 84 -21.60 18.68 -9.39
CA ASP A 84 -22.58 17.77 -10.01
C ASP A 84 -21.96 16.53 -10.70
N GLN A 85 -20.64 16.49 -10.85
CA GLN A 85 -19.95 15.37 -11.50
C GLN A 85 -19.98 14.08 -10.67
N ILE A 86 -20.05 14.18 -9.34
CA ILE A 86 -20.11 13.01 -8.45
C ILE A 86 -21.46 12.29 -8.58
N PRO A 87 -22.62 12.96 -8.44
CA PRO A 87 -23.92 12.34 -8.71
C PRO A 87 -24.05 11.77 -10.11
N GLU A 88 -23.51 12.47 -11.12
CA GLU A 88 -23.52 12.00 -12.50
C GLU A 88 -22.72 10.68 -12.65
N LEU A 89 -21.48 10.66 -12.15
CA LEU A 89 -20.64 9.45 -12.18
C LEU A 89 -21.30 8.30 -11.42
N HIS A 90 -21.90 8.58 -10.27
CA HIS A 90 -22.67 7.59 -9.52
C HIS A 90 -23.82 7.02 -10.34
N GLY A 91 -24.56 7.86 -11.07
CA GLY A 91 -25.62 7.42 -11.97
C GLY A 91 -25.11 6.47 -13.06
N LEU A 92 -23.98 6.82 -13.68
CA LEU A 92 -23.34 6.03 -14.75
C LEU A 92 -22.89 4.64 -14.26
N ILE A 93 -22.28 4.55 -13.08
CA ILE A 93 -21.73 3.27 -12.56
C ILE A 93 -22.76 2.43 -11.80
N LYS A 94 -23.90 3.00 -11.40
CA LYS A 94 -24.92 2.32 -10.59
C LYS A 94 -25.44 1.00 -11.18
N PRO A 95 -25.66 0.85 -12.51
CA PRO A 95 -26.11 -0.40 -13.09
C PRO A 95 -25.06 -1.53 -12.99
N TYR A 96 -23.78 -1.17 -12.91
CA TYR A 96 -22.65 -2.10 -12.96
C TYR A 96 -22.16 -2.54 -11.57
N ILE A 97 -22.30 -1.68 -10.56
CA ILE A 97 -21.70 -1.90 -9.25
C ILE A 97 -22.78 -2.18 -8.20
N LEU A 98 -22.75 -3.40 -7.66
CA LEU A 98 -23.49 -3.74 -6.45
C LEU A 98 -22.55 -3.68 -5.24
N ARG A 99 -22.74 -2.68 -4.37
CA ARG A 99 -22.00 -2.52 -3.12
C ARG A 99 -22.96 -2.43 -1.94
N ARG A 100 -22.69 -3.20 -0.88
CA ARG A 100 -23.46 -3.22 0.38
C ARG A 100 -22.53 -3.03 1.57
N THR A 101 -22.99 -2.41 2.65
CA THR A 101 -22.20 -2.28 3.88
C THR A 101 -22.56 -3.36 4.90
N LYS A 102 -21.60 -3.76 5.75
CA LYS A 102 -21.87 -4.73 6.83
C LYS A 102 -22.93 -4.21 7.81
N THR A 103 -22.97 -2.90 8.04
CA THR A 103 -23.98 -2.24 8.88
C THR A 103 -25.37 -2.29 8.28
N GLU A 104 -25.52 -2.27 6.95
CA GLU A 104 -26.84 -2.42 6.32
C GLU A 104 -27.40 -3.84 6.49
N VAL A 105 -26.53 -4.85 6.34
CA VAL A 105 -26.92 -6.25 6.16
C VAL A 105 -26.85 -7.07 7.46
N LEU A 106 -25.91 -6.76 8.36
CA LEU A 106 -25.55 -7.60 9.52
C LEU A 106 -25.58 -6.80 10.84
N ARG A 107 -26.62 -6.00 11.05
CA ARG A 107 -26.76 -5.08 12.20
C ARG A 107 -26.54 -5.76 13.55
N ASP A 108 -27.11 -6.95 13.74
CA ASP A 108 -27.21 -7.60 15.06
C ASP A 108 -26.13 -8.66 15.30
N THR A 109 -25.31 -8.99 14.29
CA THR A 109 -24.35 -10.10 14.37
C THR A 109 -22.89 -9.65 14.37
N VAL A 110 -22.60 -8.45 13.88
CA VAL A 110 -21.23 -7.95 13.77
C VAL A 110 -21.01 -6.81 14.78
N PRO A 111 -20.14 -6.98 15.78
CA PRO A 111 -19.78 -5.90 16.70
C PRO A 111 -19.18 -4.69 15.99
N SER A 112 -19.24 -3.51 16.62
CA SER A 112 -18.63 -2.30 16.11
C SER A 112 -17.11 -2.44 15.97
N LYS A 113 -16.57 -2.03 14.81
CA LYS A 113 -15.13 -1.89 14.61
C LYS A 113 -14.66 -0.62 15.33
N HIS A 114 -13.71 -0.75 16.24
CA HIS A 114 -13.00 0.38 16.84
C HIS A 114 -11.61 0.50 16.24
N GLU A 115 -11.26 1.70 15.78
CA GLU A 115 -9.94 2.00 15.21
C GLU A 115 -9.25 3.04 16.09
N VAL A 116 -8.08 2.68 16.62
CA VAL A 116 -7.31 3.53 17.53
C VAL A 116 -5.89 3.65 16.99
N ILE A 117 -5.46 4.88 16.77
CA ILE A 117 -4.08 5.20 16.37
C ILE A 117 -3.31 5.54 17.63
N VAL A 118 -2.31 4.73 17.98
CA VAL A 118 -1.46 4.96 19.15
C VAL A 118 -0.19 5.70 18.71
N PRO A 119 0.01 6.98 19.07
CA PRO A 119 1.26 7.67 18.82
C PRO A 119 2.35 7.14 19.75
N ILE A 120 3.53 6.87 19.20
CA ILE A 120 4.66 6.28 19.92
C ILE A 120 5.89 7.14 19.72
N THR A 121 6.67 7.29 20.79
CA THR A 121 7.93 8.03 20.75
C THR A 121 9.09 7.10 20.36
N MET A 122 10.01 7.60 19.54
CA MET A 122 11.24 6.89 19.19
C MET A 122 12.13 6.66 20.42
N THR A 123 12.79 5.51 20.46
CA THR A 123 13.83 5.20 21.45
C THR A 123 15.09 6.01 21.21
N THR A 124 16.04 5.99 22.15
CA THR A 124 17.31 6.71 22.04
C THR A 124 18.09 6.28 20.81
N ILE A 125 18.27 4.96 20.62
CA ILE A 125 18.94 4.39 19.45
C ILE A 125 18.22 4.73 18.14
N GLN A 126 16.87 4.70 18.12
CA GLN A 126 16.11 5.13 16.95
C GLN A 126 16.35 6.60 16.60
N LYS A 127 16.34 7.51 17.58
CA LYS A 127 16.60 8.94 17.36
C LYS A 127 18.00 9.19 16.82
N GLU A 128 19.00 8.50 17.37
CA GLU A 128 20.40 8.63 16.94
C GLU A 128 20.60 8.17 15.50
N LEU A 129 20.13 6.96 15.17
CA LEU A 129 20.21 6.41 13.82
C LEU A 129 19.39 7.23 12.82
N TYR A 130 18.25 7.79 13.25
CA TYR A 130 17.40 8.61 12.41
C TYR A 130 18.13 9.92 12.04
N ARG A 131 18.72 10.59 13.02
CA ARG A 131 19.56 11.78 12.81
C ARG A 131 20.76 11.45 11.93
N SER A 132 21.50 10.38 12.23
CA SER A 132 22.67 9.94 11.45
C SER A 132 22.32 9.67 9.98
N THR A 133 21.19 9.01 9.73
CA THR A 133 20.70 8.70 8.38
C THR A 133 20.34 9.98 7.61
N LEU A 134 19.70 10.95 8.26
CA LEU A 134 19.39 12.24 7.63
C LEU A 134 20.64 13.08 7.37
N SER A 135 21.55 13.17 8.34
CA SER A 135 22.77 13.98 8.24
C SER A 135 23.72 13.47 7.16
N LYS A 136 23.91 12.15 7.03
CA LYS A 136 24.75 11.55 5.97
C LYS A 136 24.25 11.85 4.56
N ASN A 137 22.95 12.11 4.42
CA ASN A 137 22.29 12.35 3.14
C ASN A 137 21.84 13.81 2.96
N PHE A 138 22.35 14.72 3.79
CA PHE A 138 21.90 16.12 3.83
C PHE A 138 22.07 16.86 2.49
N THR A 139 23.18 16.61 1.78
CA THR A 139 23.44 17.22 0.46
C THR A 139 22.42 16.78 -0.59
N LEU A 140 22.08 15.49 -0.61
CA LEU A 140 21.05 14.94 -1.49
C LEU A 140 19.67 15.51 -1.13
N LEU A 141 19.32 15.56 0.15
CA LEU A 141 18.05 16.10 0.63
C LEU A 141 17.89 17.59 0.27
N ASN A 142 18.93 18.40 0.45
CA ASN A 142 18.89 19.81 0.10
C ASN A 142 18.79 20.02 -1.41
N SER A 143 19.54 19.25 -2.22
CA SER A 143 19.45 19.34 -3.68
C SER A 143 18.04 19.05 -4.19
N ILE A 144 17.35 18.06 -3.60
CA ILE A 144 15.97 17.71 -3.95
C ILE A 144 14.99 18.75 -3.43
N THR A 145 15.20 19.27 -2.21
CA THR A 145 14.34 20.29 -1.61
C THR A 145 14.37 21.57 -2.45
N HIS A 146 15.55 22.01 -2.88
CA HIS A 146 15.69 23.16 -3.78
C HIS A 146 15.10 22.89 -5.18
N GLN A 147 15.19 21.65 -5.70
CA GLN A 147 14.53 21.28 -6.96
C GLN A 147 13.00 21.28 -6.84
N ILE A 148 12.43 20.77 -5.75
CA ILE A 148 10.97 20.78 -5.50
C ILE A 148 10.48 22.21 -5.28
N ALA A 149 11.22 23.04 -4.54
CA ALA A 149 10.89 24.45 -4.35
C ALA A 149 10.91 25.22 -5.68
N ALA A 150 11.89 24.95 -6.55
CA ALA A 150 11.98 25.56 -7.89
C ALA A 150 10.86 25.10 -8.85
N LEU A 151 10.36 23.86 -8.69
CA LEU A 151 9.19 23.38 -9.42
C LEU A 151 7.90 24.04 -8.93
N ARG A 152 7.79 24.32 -7.63
CA ARG A 152 6.63 25.02 -7.05
C ARG A 152 6.60 26.51 -7.42
N SER A 153 7.76 27.18 -7.49
CA SER A 153 7.83 28.61 -7.86
C SER A 153 7.55 28.88 -9.35
N LYS A 154 7.56 27.85 -10.21
CA LYS A 154 7.14 27.96 -11.62
C LYS A 154 5.63 27.75 -11.84
N GLY A 155 4.85 27.50 -10.78
CA GLY A 155 3.41 27.27 -10.84
C GLY A 155 2.54 28.53 -10.88
N ASP A 156 3.08 29.71 -10.59
CA ASP A 156 2.30 30.96 -10.44
C ASP A 156 2.56 32.03 -11.52
N ALA A 157 3.38 31.76 -12.54
CA ALA A 157 3.60 32.69 -13.65
C ALA A 157 2.99 32.15 -14.95
N LYS A 158 1.86 32.74 -15.34
CA LYS A 158 1.19 32.53 -16.63
C LYS A 158 2.05 33.00 -17.81
N ASP A 159 1.81 32.29 -18.92
CA ASP A 159 1.97 32.67 -20.34
C ASP A 159 3.35 32.58 -21.01
N GLY A 160 3.39 31.78 -22.09
CA GLY A 160 4.26 32.04 -23.25
C GLY A 160 5.33 31.00 -23.58
N ALA A 161 4.97 30.02 -24.41
CA ALA A 161 5.78 29.38 -25.46
C ALA A 161 7.32 29.29 -25.29
N SER A 162 7.82 28.15 -24.81
CA SER A 162 8.71 27.27 -25.59
C SER A 162 9.15 26.09 -24.72
N ALA A 163 8.87 24.89 -25.23
CA ALA A 163 9.20 23.63 -24.60
C ALA A 163 10.73 23.42 -24.53
N SER A 164 11.34 23.77 -23.40
CA SER A 164 12.67 23.27 -23.03
C SER A 164 12.51 22.02 -22.16
N LYS A 165 12.72 20.87 -22.81
CA LYS A 165 12.82 19.53 -22.23
C LYS A 165 13.89 19.48 -21.14
N SER A 166 13.48 19.51 -19.88
CA SER A 166 14.29 19.05 -18.73
C SER A 166 13.39 18.80 -17.51
N SER A 167 12.32 18.01 -17.70
CA SER A 167 11.35 17.64 -16.67
C SER A 167 11.64 16.29 -16.00
N THR A 168 12.91 15.88 -15.96
CA THR A 168 13.30 14.64 -15.27
C THR A 168 14.25 14.97 -14.14
N VAL A 169 13.77 14.83 -12.90
CA VAL A 169 14.65 14.57 -11.75
C VAL A 169 15.65 13.51 -12.20
N ALA A 170 16.95 13.77 -12.07
CA ALA A 170 17.96 12.78 -12.43
C ALA A 170 17.58 11.46 -11.72
N PRO A 171 17.39 10.34 -12.46
CA PRO A 171 16.82 9.12 -11.90
C PRO A 171 17.59 8.65 -10.64
N THR A 172 18.89 8.92 -10.59
CA THR A 172 19.79 8.65 -9.47
C THR A 172 19.40 9.36 -8.17
N SER A 173 18.98 10.64 -8.19
CA SER A 173 18.63 11.38 -6.96
C SER A 173 17.28 10.94 -6.40
N ARG A 174 16.32 10.60 -7.28
CA ARG A 174 15.03 10.03 -6.88
C ARG A 174 15.19 8.64 -6.24
N VAL A 175 16.02 7.78 -6.84
CA VAL A 175 16.34 6.46 -6.29
C VAL A 175 17.05 6.58 -4.94
N GLY A 176 17.99 7.52 -4.80
CA GLY A 176 18.66 7.82 -3.54
C GLY A 176 17.69 8.24 -2.42
N LEU A 177 16.76 9.16 -2.70
CA LEU A 177 15.73 9.58 -1.73
C LEU A 177 14.80 8.44 -1.32
N LEU A 178 14.33 7.66 -2.29
CA LEU A 178 13.45 6.51 -2.02
C LEU A 178 14.16 5.49 -1.12
N ASN A 179 15.46 5.27 -1.33
CA ASN A 179 16.27 4.40 -0.47
C ASN A 179 16.39 4.97 0.95
N ILE A 180 16.61 6.28 1.10
CA ILE A 180 16.67 6.94 2.42
C ILE A 180 15.34 6.76 3.15
N LEU A 181 14.21 7.07 2.50
CA LEU A 181 12.88 6.92 3.10
C LEU A 181 12.59 5.47 3.47
N MET A 182 13.05 4.51 2.66
CA MET A 182 12.94 3.09 2.95
C MET A 182 13.74 2.70 4.20
N THR A 183 14.99 3.18 4.33
CA THR A 183 15.84 2.97 5.51
C THR A 183 15.22 3.59 6.77
N LEU A 184 14.70 4.82 6.68
CA LEU A 184 14.01 5.46 7.79
C LEU A 184 12.75 4.69 8.19
N ARG A 185 11.98 4.18 7.22
CA ARG A 185 10.80 3.35 7.48
C ARG A 185 11.16 2.03 8.17
N GLN A 186 12.27 1.39 7.78
CA GLN A 186 12.80 0.20 8.45
C GLN A 186 13.19 0.51 9.90
N LEU A 187 13.98 1.56 10.11
CA LEU A 187 14.44 2.01 11.42
C LEU A 187 13.28 2.31 12.39
N LEU A 188 12.23 2.98 11.89
CA LEU A 188 11.04 3.30 12.68
C LEU A 188 10.20 2.07 13.02
N ASN A 189 10.36 0.95 12.31
CA ASN A 189 9.79 -0.34 12.72
C ASN A 189 10.67 -1.01 13.76
N HIS A 190 11.96 -1.21 13.45
CA HIS A 190 12.93 -1.78 14.38
C HIS A 190 14.38 -1.44 13.96
N PRO A 191 15.26 -0.98 14.88
CA PRO A 191 16.65 -0.67 14.56
C PRO A 191 17.46 -1.84 14.00
N TYR A 192 17.28 -3.04 14.56
CA TYR A 192 18.06 -4.23 14.18
C TYR A 192 17.76 -4.78 12.79
N ILE A 193 16.77 -4.22 12.08
CA ILE A 193 16.60 -4.48 10.65
C ILE A 193 17.79 -3.90 9.87
N LEU A 194 18.42 -2.84 10.37
CA LEU A 194 19.60 -2.28 9.75
C LEU A 194 20.83 -3.15 10.04
N PRO A 195 21.65 -3.45 9.02
CA PRO A 195 22.82 -4.31 9.19
C PRO A 195 23.83 -3.65 10.14
N GLY A 196 24.38 -4.44 11.07
CA GLY A 196 25.44 -4.01 11.99
C GLY A 196 24.99 -3.12 13.16
N VAL A 197 23.69 -2.96 13.37
CA VAL A 197 23.15 -2.23 14.54
C VAL A 197 22.89 -3.15 15.72
N GLU A 198 22.60 -4.42 15.45
CA GLU A 198 22.35 -5.42 16.48
C GLU A 198 23.62 -5.73 17.28
N PRO A 199 23.60 -5.59 18.61
CA PRO A 199 24.75 -5.90 19.44
C PRO A 199 24.97 -7.43 19.49
N PRO A 200 26.23 -7.91 19.39
CA PRO A 200 26.52 -9.31 19.63
C PRO A 200 26.40 -9.59 21.13
N LEU A 201 25.31 -10.22 21.53
CA LEU A 201 25.03 -10.61 22.91
C LEU A 201 24.99 -12.13 22.99
N ASP A 202 25.56 -12.72 24.04
CA ASP A 202 25.60 -14.19 24.22
C ASP A 202 24.43 -14.71 25.08
N ASP A 203 23.86 -13.86 25.94
CA ASP A 203 22.77 -14.22 26.86
C ASP A 203 21.39 -14.00 26.20
N PRO A 204 20.55 -15.06 26.05
CA PRO A 204 19.21 -14.94 25.48
C PRO A 204 18.28 -13.97 26.22
N GLU A 205 18.39 -13.87 27.55
CA GLU A 205 17.55 -12.93 28.30
C GLU A 205 17.95 -11.48 28.03
N GLN A 206 19.25 -11.20 27.96
CA GLN A 206 19.74 -9.87 27.63
C GLN A 206 19.40 -9.49 26.19
N GLN A 207 19.50 -10.44 25.25
CA GLN A 207 19.06 -10.25 23.87
C GLN A 207 17.59 -9.82 23.79
N LEU A 208 16.70 -10.51 24.51
CA LEU A 208 15.27 -10.18 24.53
C LEU A 208 15.01 -8.78 25.08
N ARG A 209 15.67 -8.41 26.19
CA ARG A 209 15.50 -7.07 26.79
C ARG A 209 15.95 -5.97 25.85
N GLU A 210 17.13 -6.10 25.26
CA GLU A 210 17.66 -5.13 24.31
C GLU A 210 16.81 -5.06 23.04
N LEU A 211 16.29 -6.19 22.56
CA LEU A 211 15.36 -6.24 21.44
C LEU A 211 14.09 -5.41 21.71
N ILE A 212 13.45 -5.62 22.86
CA ILE A 212 12.25 -4.87 23.27
C ILE A 212 12.58 -3.39 23.45
N ASP A 213 13.69 -3.07 24.10
CA ASP A 213 14.07 -1.69 24.42
C ASP A 213 14.58 -0.90 23.21
N ALA A 214 15.08 -1.56 22.17
CA ALA A 214 15.54 -0.91 20.95
C ALA A 214 14.40 -0.24 20.17
N SER A 215 13.17 -0.77 20.20
CA SER A 215 12.03 -0.23 19.42
C SER A 215 10.84 0.18 20.28
N GLY A 216 10.40 1.43 20.13
CA GLY A 216 9.23 1.93 20.85
C GLY A 216 7.95 1.19 20.47
N LYS A 217 7.87 0.69 19.22
CA LYS A 217 6.74 -0.13 18.76
C LYS A 217 6.73 -1.50 19.41
N LEU A 218 7.89 -2.16 19.48
CA LEU A 218 8.00 -3.48 20.09
C LEU A 218 7.76 -3.42 21.59
N ARG A 219 8.25 -2.37 22.27
CA ARG A 219 7.97 -2.11 23.68
C ARG A 219 6.48 -1.96 23.97
N LEU A 220 5.77 -1.16 23.18
CA LEU A 220 4.32 -1.04 23.32
C LEU A 220 3.62 -2.37 23.04
N LEU A 221 4.03 -3.05 21.96
CA LEU A 221 3.48 -4.35 21.58
C LEU A 221 3.65 -5.37 22.72
N HIS A 222 4.80 -5.40 23.37
CA HIS A 222 5.06 -6.26 24.52
C HIS A 222 4.04 -6.03 25.63
N THR A 223 3.87 -4.79 26.08
CA THR A 223 2.85 -4.45 27.10
C THR A 223 1.43 -4.83 26.66
N MET A 224 1.08 -4.56 25.40
CA MET A 224 -0.26 -4.86 24.88
C MET A 224 -0.51 -6.37 24.77
N LEU A 225 0.46 -7.14 24.29
CA LEU A 225 0.32 -8.58 24.11
C LEU A 225 0.18 -9.30 25.45
N THR A 226 0.92 -8.88 26.48
CA THR A 226 0.78 -9.44 27.83
C THR A 226 -0.66 -9.29 28.34
N VAL A 227 -1.21 -8.08 28.28
CA VAL A 227 -2.60 -7.80 28.71
C VAL A 227 -3.63 -8.54 27.86
N MET A 228 -3.41 -8.61 26.54
CA MET A 228 -4.33 -9.32 25.64
C MET A 228 -4.31 -10.83 25.86
N ARG A 229 -3.14 -11.41 26.15
CA ARG A 229 -2.98 -12.84 26.45
C ARG A 229 -3.65 -13.21 27.76
N GLU A 230 -3.47 -12.42 28.81
CA GLU A 230 -4.14 -12.61 30.10
C GLU A 230 -5.68 -12.61 29.96
N ARG A 231 -6.20 -11.78 29.05
CA ARG A 231 -7.64 -11.70 28.75
C ARG A 231 -8.13 -12.75 27.75
N GLY A 232 -7.25 -13.61 27.23
CA GLY A 232 -7.59 -14.64 26.25
C GLY A 232 -7.93 -14.12 24.85
N HIS A 233 -7.48 -12.90 24.49
CA HIS A 233 -7.67 -12.35 23.15
C HIS A 233 -6.66 -12.91 22.14
N ARG A 234 -7.10 -13.07 20.89
CA ARG A 234 -6.24 -13.45 19.76
C ARG A 234 -5.90 -12.22 18.93
N VAL A 235 -4.63 -12.10 18.55
CA VAL A 235 -4.10 -10.91 17.87
C VAL A 235 -3.64 -11.27 16.46
N LEU A 236 -3.96 -10.40 15.50
CA LEU A 236 -3.44 -10.48 14.13
C LEU A 236 -2.54 -9.27 13.90
N ILE A 237 -1.28 -9.51 13.55
CA ILE A 237 -0.28 -8.47 13.30
C ILE A 237 0.03 -8.44 11.80
N PHE A 238 -0.13 -7.27 11.18
CA PHE A 238 0.21 -7.06 9.78
C PHE A 238 1.49 -6.22 9.68
N SER A 239 2.42 -6.66 8.83
CA SER A 239 3.61 -5.89 8.48
C SER A 239 3.84 -5.94 6.98
N GLN A 240 4.29 -4.81 6.43
CA GLN A 240 4.65 -4.68 5.01
C GLN A 240 6.06 -5.21 4.71
N MET A 241 6.90 -5.41 5.74
CA MET A 241 8.30 -5.80 5.58
C MET A 241 8.54 -7.17 6.19
N LYS A 242 9.02 -8.13 5.38
CA LYS A 242 9.33 -9.49 5.82
C LYS A 242 10.32 -9.50 7.01
N ARG A 243 11.35 -8.65 6.96
CA ARG A 243 12.36 -8.55 8.04
C ARG A 243 11.79 -8.07 9.38
N VAL A 244 10.69 -7.31 9.38
CA VAL A 244 10.01 -6.95 10.63
C VAL A 244 9.32 -8.19 11.22
N LEU A 245 8.77 -9.06 10.37
CA LEU A 245 8.17 -10.32 10.83
C LEU A 245 9.24 -11.27 11.36
N ASP A 246 10.44 -11.29 10.79
CA ASP A 246 11.57 -12.07 11.32
C ASP A 246 11.90 -11.63 12.77
N VAL A 247 12.00 -10.32 13.01
CA VAL A 247 12.20 -9.77 14.38
C VAL A 247 11.04 -10.13 15.32
N LEU A 248 9.81 -10.13 14.83
CA LEU A 248 8.65 -10.53 15.63
C LEU A 248 8.67 -12.03 15.93
N ASP A 249 9.12 -12.87 15.00
CA ASP A 249 9.25 -14.31 15.23
C ASP A 249 10.26 -14.56 16.37
N ASP A 250 11.43 -13.92 16.33
CA ASP A 250 12.45 -14.02 17.38
C ASP A 250 11.90 -13.59 18.75
N TYR A 251 11.17 -12.47 18.79
CA TYR A 251 10.49 -11.98 19.99
C TYR A 251 9.44 -12.99 20.51
N MET A 252 8.59 -13.54 19.64
CA MET A 252 7.53 -14.47 20.03
C MET A 252 8.11 -15.80 20.53
N VAL A 253 9.21 -16.28 19.93
CA VAL A 253 9.93 -17.47 20.39
C VAL A 253 10.53 -17.24 21.77
N ALA A 254 11.20 -16.10 21.98
CA ALA A 254 11.82 -15.75 23.25
C ALA A 254 10.80 -15.60 24.39
N GLU A 255 9.62 -15.04 24.11
CA GLU A 255 8.50 -14.91 25.06
C GLU A 255 7.62 -16.18 25.17
N ALA A 256 7.97 -17.25 24.46
CA ALA A 256 7.21 -18.50 24.39
C ALA A 256 5.72 -18.28 24.05
N ILE A 257 5.45 -17.38 23.10
CA ILE A 257 4.10 -17.08 22.61
C ILE A 257 3.84 -17.95 21.36
N PRO A 258 2.79 -18.79 21.35
CA PRO A 258 2.43 -19.55 20.16
C PRO A 258 1.94 -18.63 19.05
N PHE A 259 2.50 -18.76 17.85
CA PHE A 259 2.10 -17.97 16.69
C PHE A 259 2.10 -18.80 15.39
N LEU A 260 1.47 -18.25 14.35
CA LEU A 260 1.52 -18.75 12.98
C LEU A 260 1.90 -17.60 12.07
N ARG A 261 2.76 -17.91 11.09
CA ARG A 261 3.21 -16.97 10.07
C ARG A 261 2.80 -17.46 8.69
N LEU A 262 2.26 -16.55 7.87
CA LEU A 262 1.82 -16.77 6.50
C LEU A 262 2.65 -15.92 5.53
#